data_AF-A0A973L5L6-F1
#
_entry.id   AF-A0A973L5L6-F1
#
_cell.length_a   1.000
_cell.length_b   1.000
_cell.length_c   1.000
_cell.angle_alpha   90.00
_cell.angle_beta   90.00
_cell.angle_gamma   90.00
#
_symmetry.space_group_name_H-M   'P 1'
#
loop_
_entity.id
_entity.type
_entity.pdbx_description
1 polymer ?
#
loop_
_entity_poly.entity_id
_entity_poly.type
_entity_poly.pdbx_seq_one_letter_code
_entity_poly.pdbx_strand_id
1 'polypeptide(L)'
;MEPTRVEVAYCEGWDATAHTAFRLLKEGTARARHAAGERYAVLLSVDAEPRALVQVDTGAGYLGVFGFDLAGRRSLKFSYRDLGDHLMLRELKAWRHADDDEPEFGADLRITFRFWPDEPVRTALDDTRRGHFTAFANLPSPLHQIPPLEFGTWPVDGWLLGAFEPLEFETAPDPEQEETGRFRALWSAPESARPIALEALFIPGARIRNGHGEVFEVSAVRPVGRLRLATGRLVSADPATVELEGDLATEPYTVAVPPGVYPVETAVVRTAGRDRETVAAARLRVGDAATATWELALRPGQDPRLLGASEYYGFTVDSGTGAFLDAAATTALAAYQDADDAEQAEATIPTGEEPAELLTYPSGRGDGSYPVWIGRDAAGGVTCFIADMRLLGRGVEVLEPSGVETAALLPGTPALPERAPVQPRPFSSQTVLEFFNDTADAQAEFWARRMGH
;
A
#
# COMPACT_ATOMS: atom_id res chain seq x y z
N MET A 1 27.63 -26.33 -22.99
CA MET A 1 27.71 -26.51 -21.53
C MET A 1 26.52 -27.36 -21.14
N GLU A 2 26.69 -28.29 -20.21
CA GLU A 2 25.55 -28.96 -19.58
C GLU A 2 24.75 -27.91 -18.78
N PRO A 3 23.41 -28.01 -18.73
CA PRO A 3 22.60 -27.09 -17.95
C PRO A 3 22.92 -27.19 -16.45
N THR A 4 22.85 -26.08 -15.73
CA THR A 4 22.94 -26.12 -14.26
C THR A 4 21.61 -26.65 -13.71
N ARG A 5 21.65 -27.75 -12.96
CA ARG A 5 20.46 -28.30 -12.33
C ARG A 5 20.06 -27.48 -11.11
N VAL A 6 18.79 -27.13 -11.05
CA VAL A 6 18.15 -26.42 -9.94
C VAL A 6 17.10 -27.34 -9.33
N GLU A 7 17.32 -27.75 -8.09
CA GLU A 7 16.35 -28.55 -7.35
C GLU A 7 15.21 -27.65 -6.84
N VAL A 8 13.96 -28.10 -7.02
CA VAL A 8 12.74 -27.37 -6.68
C VAL A 8 11.99 -28.11 -5.58
N ALA A 9 12.00 -27.57 -4.36
CA ALA A 9 11.23 -28.12 -3.24
C ALA A 9 10.05 -27.20 -2.90
N TYR A 10 8.85 -27.76 -2.82
CA TYR A 10 7.65 -27.04 -2.42
C TYR A 10 7.47 -27.10 -0.90
N CYS A 11 7.05 -26.00 -0.28
CA CYS A 11 6.91 -25.91 1.17
C CYS A 11 5.88 -24.86 1.60
N GLU A 12 5.59 -24.79 2.90
CA GLU A 12 4.76 -23.71 3.44
C GLU A 12 5.55 -22.42 3.71
N GLY A 13 6.88 -22.51 3.85
CA GLY A 13 7.74 -21.33 4.01
C GLY A 13 9.21 -21.65 4.28
N TRP A 14 9.90 -20.74 4.98
CA TRP A 14 11.33 -20.81 5.28
C TRP A 14 11.58 -20.72 6.79
N ASP A 15 12.28 -21.69 7.35
CA ASP A 15 12.77 -21.64 8.71
C ASP A 15 14.11 -20.90 8.74
N ALA A 16 14.07 -19.63 9.14
CA ALA A 16 15.25 -18.77 9.22
C ALA A 16 16.22 -19.16 10.34
N THR A 17 15.84 -20.03 11.29
CA THR A 17 16.77 -20.53 12.31
C THR A 17 17.47 -21.80 11.85
N ALA A 18 16.74 -22.70 11.19
CA ALA A 18 17.28 -23.95 10.68
C ALA A 18 17.96 -23.79 9.30
N HIS A 19 17.70 -22.69 8.59
CA HIS A 19 18.05 -22.48 7.18
C HIS A 19 17.53 -23.59 6.27
N THR A 20 16.26 -23.97 6.46
CA THR A 20 15.61 -25.04 5.68
C THR A 20 14.19 -24.66 5.26
N ALA A 21 13.67 -25.40 4.27
CA ALA A 21 12.26 -25.34 3.91
C ALA A 21 11.39 -25.77 5.10
N PHE A 22 10.44 -24.92 5.49
CA PHE A 22 9.48 -25.24 6.53
C PHE A 22 8.29 -25.99 5.95
N ARG A 23 8.09 -27.23 6.42
CA ARG A 23 7.01 -28.15 6.02
C ARG A 23 6.92 -28.35 4.51
N LEU A 24 7.65 -29.36 4.05
CA LEU A 24 7.61 -29.77 2.65
C LEU A 24 6.19 -30.17 2.23
N LEU A 25 5.86 -29.77 1.01
CA LEU A 25 4.62 -30.10 0.31
C LEU A 25 4.96 -31.02 -0.85
N LYS A 26 4.03 -31.89 -1.19
CA LYS A 26 4.04 -32.61 -2.47
C LYS A 26 3.80 -31.62 -3.60
N GLU A 27 4.36 -31.88 -4.77
CA GLU A 27 4.14 -31.05 -5.95
C GLU A 27 2.64 -30.91 -6.26
N GLY A 28 1.90 -32.01 -6.18
CA GLY A 28 0.45 -32.02 -6.43
C GLY A 28 -0.33 -31.10 -5.47
N THR A 29 0.08 -31.03 -4.21
CA THR A 29 -0.52 -30.14 -3.21
C THR A 29 -0.21 -28.69 -3.52
N ALA A 30 1.05 -28.35 -3.82
CA ALA A 30 1.45 -26.99 -4.19
C ALA A 30 0.72 -26.52 -5.47
N ARG A 31 0.57 -27.41 -6.46
CA ARG A 31 -0.18 -27.13 -7.70
C ARG A 31 -1.66 -26.88 -7.43
N ALA A 32 -2.28 -27.67 -6.55
CA ALA A 32 -3.66 -27.44 -6.13
C ALA A 32 -3.83 -26.09 -5.41
N ARG A 33 -2.89 -25.73 -4.51
CA ARG A 33 -2.88 -24.43 -3.83
C ARG A 33 -2.76 -23.28 -4.83
N HIS A 34 -1.83 -23.37 -5.78
CA HIS A 34 -1.67 -22.38 -6.84
C HIS A 34 -2.97 -22.11 -7.61
N ALA A 35 -3.67 -23.19 -8.03
CA ALA A 35 -4.94 -23.09 -8.75
C ALA A 35 -6.09 -22.56 -7.88
N ALA A 36 -6.05 -22.81 -6.57
CA ALA A 36 -7.07 -22.38 -5.61
C ALA A 36 -6.89 -20.94 -5.10
N GLY A 37 -5.80 -20.25 -5.47
CA GLY A 37 -5.50 -18.93 -4.91
C GLY A 37 -4.86 -19.00 -3.51
N GLU A 38 -4.33 -20.17 -3.12
CA GLU A 38 -3.78 -20.40 -1.78
C GLU A 38 -2.26 -20.24 -1.76
N ARG A 39 -1.75 -19.83 -0.59
CA ARG A 39 -0.33 -19.56 -0.39
C ARG A 39 0.54 -20.83 -0.34
N TYR A 40 1.71 -20.75 -0.96
CA TYR A 40 2.79 -21.74 -0.85
C TYR A 40 4.14 -21.09 -1.14
N ALA A 41 5.23 -21.77 -0.82
CA ALA A 41 6.58 -21.34 -1.13
C ALA A 41 7.34 -22.42 -1.92
N VAL A 42 8.41 -21.99 -2.57
CA VAL A 42 9.31 -22.83 -3.37
C VAL A 42 10.73 -22.49 -2.97
N LEU A 43 11.48 -23.48 -2.51
CA LEU A 43 12.90 -23.37 -2.27
C LEU A 43 13.64 -23.86 -3.53
N LEU A 44 14.52 -23.02 -4.05
CA LEU A 44 15.37 -23.32 -5.19
C LEU A 44 16.80 -23.52 -4.70
N SER A 45 17.37 -24.68 -5.01
CA SER A 45 18.71 -25.06 -4.56
C SER A 45 19.61 -25.44 -5.73
N VAL A 46 20.91 -25.13 -5.61
CA VAL A 46 21.95 -25.57 -6.55
C VAL A 46 23.02 -26.27 -5.71
N ASP A 47 23.41 -27.48 -6.11
CA ASP A 47 24.34 -28.34 -5.35
C ASP A 47 23.92 -28.54 -3.88
N ALA A 48 22.62 -28.71 -3.64
CA ALA A 48 21.97 -28.81 -2.32
C ALA A 48 22.11 -27.56 -1.42
N GLU A 49 22.62 -26.44 -1.93
CA GLU A 49 22.63 -25.16 -1.24
C GLU A 49 21.40 -24.32 -1.61
N PRO A 50 20.65 -23.77 -0.63
CA PRO A 50 19.59 -22.81 -0.87
C PRO A 50 20.10 -21.56 -1.60
N ARG A 51 19.49 -21.24 -2.74
CA ARG A 51 19.86 -20.07 -3.56
C ARG A 51 18.76 -19.03 -3.66
N ALA A 52 17.50 -19.46 -3.72
CA ALA A 52 16.37 -18.54 -3.70
C ALA A 52 15.14 -19.15 -3.03
N LEU A 53 14.32 -18.28 -2.44
CA LEU A 53 13.01 -18.63 -1.90
C LEU A 53 11.94 -17.83 -2.66
N VAL A 54 11.02 -18.54 -3.30
CA VAL A 54 9.86 -17.95 -3.97
C VAL A 54 8.64 -18.11 -3.07
N GLN A 55 7.90 -17.03 -2.84
CA GLN A 55 6.68 -16.98 -2.05
C GLN A 55 5.51 -16.61 -2.96
N VAL A 56 4.49 -17.47 -3.05
CA VAL A 56 3.39 -17.33 -4.01
C VAL A 56 2.06 -17.27 -3.28
N ASP A 57 1.28 -16.23 -3.53
CA ASP A 57 -0.10 -16.10 -3.10
C ASP A 57 -0.92 -15.54 -4.28
N THR A 58 -1.40 -16.45 -5.14
CA THR A 58 -2.14 -16.09 -6.36
C THR A 58 -3.49 -15.46 -6.04
N GLY A 59 -4.13 -15.82 -4.91
CA GLY A 59 -5.37 -15.20 -4.46
C GLY A 59 -5.20 -13.73 -4.06
N ALA A 60 -4.02 -13.38 -3.53
CA ALA A 60 -3.64 -12.00 -3.25
C ALA A 60 -2.90 -11.31 -4.42
N GLY A 61 -2.69 -11.99 -5.55
CA GLY A 61 -1.91 -11.47 -6.68
C GLY A 61 -0.46 -11.13 -6.30
N TYR A 62 0.15 -11.92 -5.41
CA TYR A 62 1.47 -11.66 -4.84
C TYR A 62 2.50 -12.72 -5.24
N LEU A 63 3.68 -12.23 -5.60
CA LEU A 63 4.88 -13.04 -5.78
C LEU A 63 6.08 -12.35 -5.12
N GLY A 64 6.71 -13.03 -4.15
CA GLY A 64 7.97 -12.61 -3.56
C GLY A 64 9.11 -13.53 -4.01
N VAL A 65 10.25 -12.97 -4.39
CA VAL A 65 11.47 -13.73 -4.67
C VAL A 65 12.57 -13.23 -3.75
N PHE A 66 13.14 -14.11 -2.95
CA PHE A 66 14.22 -13.79 -2.04
C PHE A 66 15.52 -14.44 -2.48
N GLY A 67 16.62 -13.69 -2.42
CA GLY A 67 17.98 -14.22 -2.49
C GLY A 67 18.58 -14.36 -1.10
N PHE A 68 19.50 -15.30 -0.96
CA PHE A 68 20.24 -15.53 0.29
C PHE A 68 21.64 -14.92 0.21
N ASP A 69 22.16 -14.46 1.36
CA ASP A 69 23.59 -14.21 1.50
C ASP A 69 24.37 -15.49 1.82
N LEU A 70 25.69 -15.37 2.00
CA LEU A 70 26.58 -16.50 2.32
C LEU A 70 26.29 -17.13 3.69
N ALA A 71 25.61 -16.41 4.59
CA ALA A 71 25.19 -16.92 5.89
C ALA A 71 23.83 -17.64 5.82
N GLY A 72 23.16 -17.68 4.66
CA GLY A 72 21.84 -18.29 4.50
C GLY A 72 20.68 -17.38 4.93
N ARG A 73 20.93 -16.08 5.14
CA ARG A 73 19.91 -15.09 5.49
C ARG A 73 19.28 -14.52 4.24
N ARG A 74 17.97 -14.28 4.26
CA ARG A 74 17.30 -13.51 3.21
C ARG A 74 17.82 -12.07 3.21
N SER A 75 18.57 -11.71 2.17
CA SER A 75 19.28 -10.44 2.05
C SER A 75 18.82 -9.59 0.87
N LEU A 76 18.05 -10.18 -0.05
CA LEU A 76 17.48 -9.52 -1.21
C LEU A 76 16.03 -9.96 -1.38
N LYS A 77 15.14 -9.04 -1.77
CA LYS A 77 13.72 -9.30 -2.03
C LYS A 77 13.26 -8.55 -3.27
N PHE A 78 12.70 -9.29 -4.22
CA PHE A 78 11.81 -8.77 -5.26
C PHE A 78 10.36 -9.03 -4.85
N SER A 79 9.51 -8.03 -4.98
CA SER A 79 8.08 -8.12 -4.65
C SER A 79 7.26 -7.70 -5.85
N TYR A 80 6.60 -8.66 -6.48
CA TYR A 80 5.74 -8.47 -7.64
C TYR A 80 4.26 -8.40 -7.25
N ARG A 81 3.47 -7.79 -8.14
CA ARG A 81 2.01 -7.72 -8.10
C ARG A 81 1.43 -8.17 -9.42
N ASP A 82 0.44 -9.04 -9.35
CA ASP A 82 -0.32 -9.47 -10.52
C ASP A 82 -1.34 -8.41 -10.91
N LEU A 83 -1.12 -7.80 -12.08
CA LEU A 83 -2.02 -6.81 -12.65
C LEU A 83 -3.03 -7.42 -13.64
N GLY A 84 -2.97 -8.74 -13.86
CA GLY A 84 -3.85 -9.54 -14.70
C GLY A 84 -3.18 -9.97 -16.00
N ASP A 85 -2.55 -9.03 -16.71
CA ASP A 85 -1.83 -9.25 -17.96
C ASP A 85 -0.32 -9.45 -17.76
N HIS A 86 0.24 -8.96 -16.66
CA HIS A 86 1.64 -9.11 -16.29
C HIS A 86 1.84 -9.01 -14.78
N LEU A 87 3.01 -9.47 -14.31
CA LEU A 87 3.52 -9.19 -12.97
C LEU A 87 4.35 -7.91 -12.98
N MET A 88 3.98 -6.95 -12.13
CA MET A 88 4.68 -5.69 -11.93
C MET A 88 5.58 -5.77 -10.69
N LEU A 89 6.89 -5.56 -10.84
CA LEU A 89 7.80 -5.37 -9.72
C LEU A 89 7.39 -4.09 -9.01
N ARG A 90 7.03 -4.21 -7.74
CA ARG A 90 6.54 -3.11 -6.89
C ARG A 90 7.62 -2.64 -5.91
N GLU A 91 8.39 -3.57 -5.38
CA GLU A 91 9.46 -3.28 -4.42
C GLU A 91 10.66 -4.20 -4.68
N LEU A 92 11.85 -3.60 -4.71
CA LEU A 92 13.13 -4.30 -4.56
C LEU A 92 13.77 -3.83 -3.27
N LYS A 93 14.16 -4.76 -2.40
CA LYS A 93 14.74 -4.43 -1.10
C LYS A 93 15.97 -5.27 -0.84
N ALA A 94 17.05 -4.62 -0.43
CA ALA A 94 18.27 -5.30 0.02
C ALA A 94 18.58 -4.93 1.47
N TRP A 95 19.06 -5.92 2.22
CA TRP A 95 19.62 -5.80 3.55
C TRP A 95 21.12 -6.04 3.43
N ARG A 96 21.92 -5.05 3.79
CA ARG A 96 23.39 -5.11 3.72
C ARG A 96 23.93 -5.30 5.12
N HIS A 97 24.03 -6.55 5.54
CA HIS A 97 24.63 -6.93 6.82
C HIS A 97 26.13 -6.64 6.80
N ALA A 98 26.66 -6.04 7.88
CA ALA A 98 28.08 -5.79 8.00
C ALA A 98 28.82 -7.00 8.58
N ASP A 99 28.15 -7.72 9.48
CA ASP A 99 28.68 -8.86 10.21
C ASP A 99 27.76 -10.10 10.08
N ASP A 100 28.36 -11.29 10.24
CA ASP A 100 27.65 -12.58 10.11
C ASP A 100 26.73 -12.90 11.30
N ASP A 101 26.90 -12.21 12.43
CA ASP A 101 26.10 -12.39 13.65
C ASP A 101 24.81 -11.54 13.67
N GLU A 102 24.68 -10.59 12.75
CA GLU A 102 23.46 -9.81 12.61
C GLU A 102 22.27 -10.70 12.22
N PRO A 103 21.09 -10.53 12.87
CA PRO A 103 19.92 -11.34 12.56
C PRO A 103 19.38 -11.07 11.15
N GLU A 104 18.66 -12.03 10.59
CA GLU A 104 17.96 -11.84 9.32
C GLU A 104 17.05 -10.59 9.40
N PHE A 105 17.14 -9.73 8.38
CA PHE A 105 16.51 -8.41 8.30
C PHE A 105 16.94 -7.35 9.33
N GLY A 106 17.91 -7.67 10.18
CA GLY A 106 18.50 -6.78 11.18
C GLY A 106 19.55 -5.81 10.66
N ALA A 107 19.86 -5.85 9.36
CA ALA A 107 20.89 -5.01 8.75
C ALA A 107 20.71 -3.52 9.06
N ASP A 108 21.79 -2.89 9.51
CA ASP A 108 21.89 -1.45 9.74
C ASP A 108 21.60 -0.67 8.45
N LEU A 109 22.16 -1.13 7.33
CA LEU A 109 21.99 -0.55 6.01
C LEU A 109 20.91 -1.32 5.22
N ARG A 110 19.86 -0.62 4.84
CA ARG A 110 18.76 -1.13 4.03
C ARG A 110 18.52 -0.20 2.86
N ILE A 111 18.35 -0.79 1.68
CA ILE A 111 18.14 -0.04 0.45
C ILE A 111 16.84 -0.56 -0.16
N THR A 112 15.92 0.35 -0.47
CA THR A 112 14.58 0.03 -0.99
C THR A 112 14.30 0.83 -2.24
N PHE A 113 13.94 0.15 -3.32
CA PHE A 113 13.45 0.75 -4.56
C PHE A 113 11.97 0.44 -4.66
N ARG A 114 11.17 1.47 -4.88
CA ARG A 114 9.72 1.37 -5.01
C ARG A 114 9.30 1.86 -6.37
N PHE A 115 8.56 1.01 -7.06
CA PHE A 115 8.20 1.17 -8.45
C PHE A 115 6.71 1.47 -8.54
N TRP A 116 6.35 2.39 -9.42
CA TRP A 116 4.98 2.66 -9.84
C TRP A 116 4.95 2.69 -11.37
N PRO A 117 3.80 2.36 -11.98
CA PRO A 117 3.61 2.46 -13.42
C PRO A 117 3.83 3.90 -13.87
N ASP A 118 4.68 4.09 -14.89
CA ASP A 118 4.94 5.37 -15.56
C ASP A 118 5.49 6.50 -14.65
N GLU A 119 5.91 6.18 -13.42
CA GLU A 119 6.51 7.13 -12.48
C GLU A 119 8.01 6.86 -12.28
N PRO A 120 8.81 7.88 -11.93
CA PRO A 120 10.18 7.69 -11.48
C PRO A 120 10.25 6.75 -10.28
N VAL A 121 11.27 5.89 -10.27
CA VAL A 121 11.47 4.93 -9.18
C VAL A 121 11.96 5.66 -7.95
N ARG A 122 11.23 5.51 -6.85
CA ARG A 122 11.61 6.07 -5.56
C ARG A 122 12.62 5.15 -4.90
N THR A 123 13.78 5.70 -4.58
CA THR A 123 14.86 5.00 -3.88
C THR A 123 14.96 5.52 -2.46
N ALA A 124 15.07 4.63 -1.48
CA ALA A 124 15.28 4.94 -0.08
C ALA A 124 16.50 4.19 0.44
N LEU A 125 17.38 4.90 1.13
CA LEU A 125 18.52 4.37 1.87
C LEU A 125 18.30 4.67 3.35
N ASP A 126 18.17 3.61 4.14
CA ASP A 126 18.05 3.65 5.59
C ASP A 126 19.33 3.11 6.21
N ASP A 127 20.07 3.96 6.92
CA ASP A 127 21.25 3.60 7.70
C ASP A 127 21.00 4.00 9.16
N THR A 128 21.03 3.05 10.08
CA THR A 128 20.76 3.30 11.51
C THR A 128 21.73 4.31 12.14
N ARG A 129 22.94 4.47 11.58
CA ARG A 129 24.01 5.35 12.07
C ARG A 129 23.99 6.70 11.37
N ARG A 130 23.57 6.75 10.10
CA ARG A 130 23.66 7.95 9.25
C ARG A 130 22.31 8.59 8.91
N GLY A 131 21.19 7.92 9.18
CA GLY A 131 19.83 8.41 8.97
C GLY A 131 19.15 7.86 7.71
N HIS A 132 18.15 8.58 7.22
CA HIS A 132 17.34 8.21 6.06
C HIS A 132 17.56 9.18 4.89
N PHE A 133 17.67 8.65 3.68
CA PHE A 133 17.77 9.40 2.44
C PHE A 133 16.78 8.88 1.40
N THR A 134 16.05 9.78 0.73
CA THR A 134 15.17 9.45 -0.40
C THR A 134 15.63 10.21 -1.65
N ALA A 135 15.60 9.53 -2.80
CA ALA A 135 15.81 10.11 -4.12
C ALA A 135 14.89 9.45 -5.17
N PHE A 136 14.93 9.96 -6.40
CA PHE A 136 14.18 9.43 -7.53
C PHE A 136 15.14 9.11 -8.68
N ALA A 137 14.90 8.00 -9.36
CA ALA A 137 15.69 7.57 -10.50
C ALA A 137 14.79 7.07 -11.64
N ASN A 138 15.14 7.40 -12.88
CA ASN A 138 14.44 6.89 -14.05
C ASN A 138 15.01 5.52 -14.41
N LEU A 139 14.25 4.45 -14.15
CA LEU A 139 14.60 3.13 -14.68
C LEU A 139 14.16 3.03 -16.13
N PRO A 140 14.97 2.43 -17.02
CA PRO A 140 14.52 2.11 -18.36
C PRO A 140 13.29 1.19 -18.32
N SER A 141 12.17 1.63 -18.89
CA SER A 141 11.03 0.76 -19.15
C SER A 141 11.41 -0.27 -20.23
N PRO A 142 11.02 -1.57 -20.14
CA PRO A 142 10.19 -2.20 -19.10
C PRO A 142 10.99 -3.22 -18.26
N LEU A 143 11.96 -2.79 -17.45
CA LEU A 143 12.75 -3.71 -16.60
C LEU A 143 11.99 -4.28 -15.38
N HIS A 144 10.77 -3.82 -15.14
CA HIS A 144 9.98 -4.13 -13.95
C HIS A 144 8.65 -4.85 -14.27
N GLN A 145 8.43 -5.30 -15.52
CA GLN A 145 7.24 -6.06 -15.93
C GLN A 145 7.64 -7.42 -16.50
N ILE A 146 7.19 -8.49 -15.85
CA ILE A 146 7.44 -9.88 -16.28
C ILE A 146 6.12 -10.59 -16.62
N PRO A 147 6.13 -11.69 -17.39
CA PRO A 147 4.91 -12.43 -17.70
C PRO A 147 4.16 -12.90 -16.44
N PRO A 148 2.85 -13.20 -16.55
CA PRO A 148 2.09 -13.83 -15.48
C PRO A 148 2.78 -15.11 -14.96
N LEU A 149 2.57 -15.39 -13.67
CA LEU A 149 3.16 -16.58 -13.05
C LEU A 149 2.45 -17.84 -13.54
N GLU A 150 3.18 -18.73 -14.20
CA GLU A 150 2.73 -20.11 -14.43
C GLU A 150 3.40 -21.06 -13.41
N PHE A 151 2.66 -22.06 -12.93
CA PHE A 151 3.19 -23.03 -11.99
C PHE A 151 4.35 -23.82 -12.61
N GLY A 152 5.50 -23.84 -11.93
CA GLY A 152 6.72 -24.52 -12.40
C GLY A 152 7.69 -23.60 -13.16
N THR A 153 7.29 -22.36 -13.46
CA THR A 153 8.17 -21.32 -13.99
C THR A 153 8.42 -20.26 -12.94
N TRP A 154 9.66 -20.16 -12.47
CA TRP A 154 10.04 -19.25 -11.39
C TRP A 154 10.87 -18.09 -11.96
N PRO A 155 10.59 -16.82 -11.59
CA PRO A 155 11.34 -15.69 -12.11
C PRO A 155 12.65 -15.54 -11.36
N VAL A 156 13.60 -16.39 -11.76
CA VAL A 156 14.99 -16.41 -11.33
C VAL A 156 15.88 -16.61 -12.55
N ASP A 157 17.15 -16.26 -12.44
CA ASP A 157 18.18 -16.46 -13.45
C ASP A 157 19.48 -16.94 -12.80
N GLY A 158 20.46 -17.32 -13.61
CA GLY A 158 21.77 -17.78 -13.13
C GLY A 158 22.47 -16.75 -12.25
N TRP A 159 22.27 -15.45 -12.48
CA TRP A 159 22.88 -14.39 -11.67
C TRP A 159 22.34 -14.40 -10.23
N LEU A 160 21.01 -14.51 -10.07
CA LEU A 160 20.38 -14.61 -8.76
C LEU A 160 20.74 -15.91 -8.05
N LEU A 161 20.86 -17.02 -8.79
CA LEU A 161 21.16 -18.34 -8.23
C LEU A 161 22.66 -18.60 -8.03
N GLY A 162 23.55 -17.73 -8.51
CA GLY A 162 24.99 -17.97 -8.55
C GLY A 162 25.36 -19.17 -9.44
N ALA A 163 24.65 -19.37 -10.54
CA ALA A 163 24.72 -20.52 -11.44
C ALA A 163 24.96 -20.11 -12.91
N PHE A 164 25.48 -21.04 -13.72
CA PHE A 164 25.65 -20.82 -15.15
C PHE A 164 24.38 -21.16 -15.93
N GLU A 165 24.05 -20.35 -16.94
CA GLU A 165 22.96 -20.65 -17.86
C GLU A 165 23.35 -21.74 -18.89
N PRO A 166 22.39 -22.54 -19.41
CA PRO A 166 20.97 -22.53 -19.07
C PRO A 166 20.65 -23.28 -17.76
N LEU A 167 19.60 -22.85 -17.06
CA LEU A 167 19.06 -23.56 -15.89
C LEU A 167 18.09 -24.69 -16.28
N GLU A 168 18.18 -25.84 -15.61
CA GLU A 168 17.23 -26.95 -15.71
C GLU A 168 16.59 -27.21 -14.33
N PHE A 169 15.28 -27.03 -14.24
CA PHE A 169 14.54 -27.17 -12.98
C PHE A 169 14.05 -28.61 -12.80
N GLU A 170 14.50 -29.27 -11.74
CA GLU A 170 14.12 -30.64 -11.37
C GLU A 170 13.37 -30.61 -10.04
N THR A 171 12.18 -31.20 -9.99
CA THR A 171 11.38 -31.24 -8.75
C THR A 171 12.01 -32.23 -7.77
N ALA A 172 12.23 -31.78 -6.54
CA ALA A 172 12.69 -32.63 -5.44
C ALA A 172 11.69 -33.76 -5.16
N PRO A 173 12.12 -34.93 -4.67
CA PRO A 173 11.21 -36.00 -4.31
C PRO A 173 10.14 -35.56 -3.31
N ASP A 174 8.89 -35.95 -3.57
CA ASP A 174 7.77 -35.69 -2.66
C ASP A 174 8.07 -36.21 -1.24
N PRO A 175 7.70 -35.47 -0.18
CA PRO A 175 7.82 -35.97 1.19
C PRO A 175 6.90 -37.18 1.41
N GLU A 176 7.36 -38.15 2.20
CA GLU A 176 6.56 -39.34 2.54
C GLU A 176 5.20 -38.96 3.18
N GLN A 177 5.22 -37.94 4.04
CA GLN A 177 4.05 -37.38 4.71
C GLN A 177 4.15 -35.86 4.76
N GLU A 178 3.05 -35.18 4.49
CA GLU A 178 2.92 -33.74 4.70
C GLU A 178 2.51 -33.45 6.13
N GLU A 179 3.26 -32.59 6.82
CA GLU A 179 2.91 -32.17 8.16
C GLU A 179 1.63 -31.31 8.19
N THR A 180 0.80 -31.52 9.21
CA THR A 180 -0.45 -30.76 9.39
C THR A 180 -0.42 -29.92 10.67
N GLY A 181 -1.22 -28.86 10.71
CA GLY A 181 -1.40 -28.00 11.88
C GLY A 181 -1.48 -26.53 11.51
N ARG A 182 -1.98 -25.69 12.43
CA ARG A 182 -2.14 -24.25 12.19
C ARG A 182 -0.81 -23.62 11.78
N PHE A 183 -0.79 -23.08 10.57
CA PHE A 183 0.27 -22.24 10.05
C PHE A 183 0.34 -20.95 10.88
N ARG A 184 1.24 -20.91 11.87
CA ARG A 184 1.28 -19.85 12.89
C ARG A 184 2.28 -18.74 12.63
N ALA A 185 3.16 -18.86 11.61
CA ALA A 185 4.35 -18.00 11.58
C ALA A 185 4.98 -17.63 10.23
N LEU A 186 4.37 -17.85 9.05
CA LEU A 186 5.17 -17.74 7.82
C LEU A 186 4.54 -16.87 6.75
N TRP A 187 4.97 -15.62 6.75
CA TRP A 187 4.78 -14.61 5.70
C TRP A 187 3.33 -14.39 5.23
N SER A 188 3.11 -13.23 4.64
CA SER A 188 1.84 -12.91 3.99
C SER A 188 2.14 -11.98 2.82
N ALA A 189 1.28 -12.03 1.81
CA ALA A 189 1.22 -10.95 0.86
C ALA A 189 1.09 -9.60 1.61
N PRO A 190 1.78 -8.53 1.17
CA PRO A 190 1.60 -7.22 1.77
C PRO A 190 0.16 -6.75 1.55
N GLU A 191 -0.56 -6.48 2.63
CA GLU A 191 -1.93 -5.98 2.56
C GLU A 191 -1.95 -4.47 2.66
N SER A 192 -2.76 -3.81 1.83
CA SER A 192 -2.99 -2.36 1.92
C SER A 192 -3.53 -1.95 3.28
N ALA A 193 -3.57 -0.64 3.55
CA ALA A 193 -4.29 -0.14 4.71
C ALA A 193 -5.74 -0.65 4.67
N ARG A 194 -6.30 -0.88 5.85
CA ARG A 194 -7.71 -1.23 6.03
C ARG A 194 -8.43 -0.06 6.72
N PRO A 195 -9.74 0.10 6.50
CA PRO A 195 -10.55 1.03 7.27
C PRO A 195 -10.61 0.55 8.72
N ILE A 196 -10.41 1.46 9.68
CA ILE A 196 -10.31 1.12 11.10
C ILE A 196 -11.33 1.92 11.89
N ALA A 197 -12.30 1.23 12.50
CA ALA A 197 -13.30 1.80 13.41
C ALA A 197 -14.04 3.04 12.86
N LEU A 198 -14.19 3.14 11.54
CA LEU A 198 -14.73 4.34 10.88
C LEU A 198 -16.14 4.68 11.34
N GLU A 199 -17.01 3.70 11.54
CA GLU A 199 -18.38 3.93 12.03
C GLU A 199 -18.39 4.39 13.48
N ALA A 200 -17.55 3.77 14.32
CA ALA A 200 -17.45 4.10 15.75
C ALA A 200 -17.03 5.55 15.97
N LEU A 201 -16.23 6.14 15.07
CA LEU A 201 -15.85 7.56 15.12
C LEU A 201 -17.05 8.52 15.05
N PHE A 202 -18.21 8.07 14.57
CA PHE A 202 -19.43 8.88 14.47
C PHE A 202 -20.50 8.48 15.49
N ILE A 203 -20.15 7.70 16.51
CA ILE A 203 -21.02 7.32 17.64
C ILE A 203 -20.56 8.09 18.89
N PRO A 204 -21.26 9.17 19.30
CA PRO A 204 -20.90 9.91 20.50
C PRO A 204 -20.85 9.01 21.74
N GLY A 205 -19.79 9.15 22.53
CA GLY A 205 -19.53 8.34 23.72
C GLY A 205 -18.84 7.00 23.43
N ALA A 206 -18.63 6.61 22.16
CA ALA A 206 -17.82 5.46 21.84
C ALA A 206 -16.38 5.64 22.36
N ARG A 207 -15.81 4.56 22.88
CA ARG A 207 -14.43 4.53 23.37
C ARG A 207 -13.61 3.60 22.51
N ILE A 208 -12.47 4.08 22.04
CA ILE A 208 -11.61 3.35 21.09
C ILE A 208 -10.21 3.29 21.69
N ARG A 209 -9.62 2.11 21.77
CA ARG A 209 -8.25 1.91 22.25
C ARG A 209 -7.37 1.52 21.08
N ASN A 210 -6.21 2.14 20.94
CA ASN A 210 -5.22 1.72 19.95
C ASN A 210 -4.22 0.71 20.53
N GLY A 211 -3.36 0.18 19.66
CA GLY A 211 -2.34 -0.81 20.01
C GLY A 211 -1.24 -0.27 20.94
N HIS A 212 -1.14 1.05 21.11
CA HIS A 212 -0.27 1.70 22.09
C HIS A 212 -0.96 1.91 23.45
N GLY A 213 -2.21 1.51 23.59
CA GLY A 213 -3.00 1.68 24.81
C GLY A 213 -3.63 3.07 24.98
N GLU A 214 -3.48 3.97 24.01
CA GLU A 214 -4.18 5.26 24.04
C GLU A 214 -5.68 5.03 23.86
N VAL A 215 -6.49 5.70 24.69
CA VAL A 215 -7.94 5.63 24.62
C VAL A 215 -8.48 6.95 24.09
N PHE A 216 -9.31 6.87 23.06
CA PHE A 216 -10.03 7.97 22.43
C PHE A 216 -11.51 7.87 22.82
N GLU A 217 -12.07 8.96 23.30
CA GLU A 217 -13.50 9.11 23.53
C GLU A 217 -14.09 9.96 22.42
N VAL A 218 -15.12 9.45 21.74
CA VAL A 218 -15.79 10.13 20.65
C VAL A 218 -16.74 11.19 21.20
N SER A 219 -16.53 12.45 20.82
CA SER A 219 -17.39 13.58 21.18
C SER A 219 -18.63 13.66 20.29
N ALA A 220 -19.52 14.62 20.55
CA ALA A 220 -20.63 14.90 19.65
C ALA A 220 -20.13 15.23 18.23
N VAL A 221 -20.77 14.63 17.23
CA VAL A 221 -20.50 14.88 15.81
C VAL A 221 -20.78 16.35 15.49
N ARG A 222 -19.89 16.99 14.72
CA ARG A 222 -20.00 18.42 14.39
C ARG A 222 -20.42 18.61 12.93
N PRO A 223 -21.53 19.29 12.64
CA PRO A 223 -21.85 19.66 11.27
C PRO A 223 -20.78 20.62 10.73
N VAL A 224 -20.31 20.35 9.52
CA VAL A 224 -19.49 21.29 8.74
C VAL A 224 -20.40 22.11 7.85
N GLY A 225 -21.32 21.44 7.14
CA GLY A 225 -22.28 22.10 6.28
C GLY A 225 -22.91 21.18 5.24
N ARG A 226 -23.43 21.75 4.16
CA ARG A 226 -24.04 21.05 3.02
C ARG A 226 -23.27 21.29 1.73
N LEU A 227 -22.71 20.21 1.18
CA LEU A 227 -21.94 20.21 -0.08
C LEU A 227 -22.87 19.97 -1.27
N ARG A 228 -22.89 20.90 -2.22
CA ARG A 228 -23.53 20.74 -3.53
C ARG A 228 -22.54 20.03 -4.47
N LEU A 229 -22.87 18.79 -4.82
CA LEU A 229 -22.17 18.03 -5.86
C LEU A 229 -22.97 18.08 -7.16
N ALA A 230 -22.81 19.15 -7.94
CA ALA A 230 -23.51 19.33 -9.22
C ALA A 230 -23.09 18.29 -10.28
N THR A 231 -21.83 17.86 -10.26
CA THR A 231 -21.35 16.81 -11.16
C THR A 231 -21.48 15.41 -10.56
N GLY A 232 -21.74 15.32 -9.25
CA GLY A 232 -21.75 14.05 -8.52
C GLY A 232 -20.36 13.45 -8.30
N ARG A 233 -19.30 14.15 -8.71
CA ARG A 233 -17.91 13.69 -8.61
C ARG A 233 -17.21 14.43 -7.47
N LEU A 234 -16.82 13.67 -6.45
CA LEU A 234 -16.17 14.21 -5.25
C LEU A 234 -14.66 14.32 -5.46
N VAL A 235 -14.08 15.42 -4.99
CA VAL A 235 -12.64 15.61 -4.83
C VAL A 235 -12.34 15.82 -3.34
N SER A 236 -11.20 15.30 -2.88
CA SER A 236 -10.58 15.72 -1.61
C SER A 236 -9.18 16.23 -1.85
N ALA A 237 -8.85 17.34 -1.21
CA ALA A 237 -7.56 17.99 -1.33
C ALA A 237 -7.31 18.92 -0.14
N ASP A 238 -6.10 19.44 -0.06
CA ASP A 238 -5.85 20.68 0.67
C ASP A 238 -6.42 21.86 -0.15
N PRO A 239 -7.28 22.71 0.44
CA PRO A 239 -7.81 23.86 -0.27
C PRO A 239 -6.76 24.94 -0.59
N ALA A 240 -5.51 24.81 -0.12
CA ALA A 240 -4.40 25.70 -0.42
C ALA A 240 -3.44 25.17 -1.50
N THR A 241 -3.58 23.92 -1.97
CA THR A 241 -2.65 23.30 -2.93
C THR A 241 -3.37 22.45 -4.00
N VAL A 242 -4.50 22.95 -4.55
CA VAL A 242 -5.22 22.22 -5.61
C VAL A 242 -4.62 22.46 -6.99
N GLU A 243 -3.84 23.52 -7.12
CA GLU A 243 -2.93 23.77 -8.23
C GLU A 243 -1.48 23.68 -7.75
N LEU A 244 -0.64 23.00 -8.53
CA LEU A 244 0.81 22.95 -8.33
C LEU A 244 1.48 23.08 -9.70
N GLU A 245 2.35 24.09 -9.84
CA GLU A 245 3.17 24.31 -11.05
C GLU A 245 2.36 24.48 -12.36
N GLY A 246 1.11 24.97 -12.30
CA GLY A 246 0.28 25.23 -13.48
C GLY A 246 -0.66 24.08 -13.88
N ASP A 247 -0.64 22.96 -13.14
CA ASP A 247 -1.51 21.81 -13.37
C ASP A 247 -2.45 21.58 -12.16
N LEU A 248 -3.67 21.09 -12.44
CA LEU A 248 -4.58 20.64 -11.39
C LEU A 248 -3.97 19.43 -10.67
N ALA A 249 -3.62 19.61 -9.40
CA ALA A 249 -2.96 18.60 -8.58
C ALA A 249 -3.89 17.44 -8.15
N THR A 250 -5.19 17.51 -8.49
CA THR A 250 -6.18 16.58 -7.96
C THR A 250 -7.32 16.26 -8.92
N GLU A 251 -7.36 15.01 -9.37
CA GLU A 251 -8.51 14.45 -10.09
C GLU A 251 -9.63 14.00 -9.12
N PRO A 252 -10.90 13.96 -9.57
CA PRO A 252 -11.99 13.40 -8.78
C PRO A 252 -11.84 11.90 -8.56
N TYR A 253 -12.48 11.41 -7.51
CA TYR A 253 -12.59 9.98 -7.29
C TYR A 253 -13.39 9.31 -8.41
N THR A 254 -13.03 8.06 -8.72
CA THR A 254 -13.63 7.24 -9.77
C THR A 254 -15.08 6.84 -9.48
N VAL A 255 -15.46 6.79 -8.20
CA VAL A 255 -16.85 6.54 -7.78
C VAL A 255 -17.62 7.87 -7.70
N ALA A 256 -18.65 8.00 -8.52
CA ALA A 256 -19.58 9.12 -8.50
C ALA A 256 -20.85 8.79 -7.68
N VAL A 257 -21.54 9.85 -7.25
CA VAL A 257 -22.87 9.80 -6.63
C VAL A 257 -23.88 10.57 -7.48
N PRO A 258 -25.19 10.40 -7.29
CA PRO A 258 -26.18 11.25 -7.94
C PRO A 258 -25.89 12.73 -7.69
N PRO A 259 -26.04 13.62 -8.67
CA PRO A 259 -25.96 15.06 -8.42
C PRO A 259 -26.95 15.48 -7.33
N GLY A 260 -26.50 16.30 -6.37
CA GLY A 260 -27.31 16.59 -5.20
C GLY A 260 -26.62 17.46 -4.16
N VAL A 261 -27.26 17.57 -3.00
CA VAL A 261 -26.78 18.36 -1.85
C VAL A 261 -26.70 17.45 -0.63
N TYR A 262 -25.50 17.26 -0.12
CA TYR A 262 -25.17 16.24 0.86
C TYR A 262 -24.59 16.87 2.14
N PRO A 263 -25.00 16.42 3.34
CA PRO A 263 -24.43 16.95 4.57
C PRO A 263 -22.99 16.44 4.76
N VAL A 264 -22.14 17.33 5.24
CA VAL A 264 -20.77 17.06 5.68
C VAL A 264 -20.66 17.31 7.18
N GLU A 265 -20.01 16.38 7.86
CA GLU A 265 -19.81 16.42 9.31
C GLU A 265 -18.42 15.91 9.70
N THR A 266 -17.94 16.29 10.88
CA THR A 266 -16.68 15.81 11.43
C THR A 266 -16.88 14.99 12.68
N ALA A 267 -16.15 13.88 12.75
CA ALA A 267 -15.93 13.11 13.96
C ALA A 267 -14.82 13.77 14.77
N VAL A 268 -15.09 14.01 16.05
CA VAL A 268 -14.16 14.64 16.98
C VAL A 268 -13.90 13.68 18.12
N VAL A 269 -12.64 13.53 18.51
CA VAL A 269 -12.28 12.69 19.65
C VAL A 269 -11.46 13.47 20.68
N ARG A 270 -11.58 13.04 21.93
CA ARG A 270 -10.73 13.44 23.05
C ARG A 270 -9.85 12.26 23.42
N THR A 271 -8.53 12.46 23.44
CA THR A 271 -7.62 11.45 23.97
C THR A 271 -7.66 11.49 25.49
N ALA A 272 -7.85 10.34 26.14
CA ALA A 272 -7.85 10.23 27.60
C ALA A 272 -6.58 10.85 28.20
N GLY A 273 -6.74 11.72 29.20
CA GLY A 273 -5.65 12.47 29.80
C GLY A 273 -5.19 13.70 29.01
N ARG A 274 -5.90 14.09 27.93
CA ARG A 274 -5.69 15.36 27.21
C ARG A 274 -6.99 16.15 27.14
N ASP A 275 -6.89 17.46 27.35
CA ASP A 275 -8.05 18.35 27.33
C ASP A 275 -8.43 18.81 25.90
N ARG A 276 -7.53 18.63 24.92
CA ARG A 276 -7.74 19.08 23.55
C ARG A 276 -8.49 18.02 22.72
N GLU A 277 -9.59 18.44 22.13
CA GLU A 277 -10.30 17.69 21.11
C GLU A 277 -9.63 17.81 19.73
N THR A 278 -9.68 16.75 18.95
CA THR A 278 -9.05 16.67 17.62
C THR A 278 -10.02 16.05 16.62
N VAL A 279 -10.10 16.60 15.41
CA VAL A 279 -10.87 16.00 14.31
C VAL A 279 -10.20 14.68 13.91
N ALA A 280 -10.95 13.58 13.99
CA ALA A 280 -10.47 12.26 13.63
C ALA A 280 -10.88 11.87 12.20
N ALA A 281 -12.02 12.38 11.72
CA ALA A 281 -12.48 12.14 10.37
C ALA A 281 -13.48 13.21 9.90
N ALA A 282 -13.62 13.37 8.59
CA ALA A 282 -14.71 14.11 7.95
C ALA A 282 -15.55 13.16 7.10
N ARG A 283 -16.87 13.27 7.14
CA ARG A 283 -17.82 12.41 6.43
C ARG A 283 -18.76 13.22 5.56
N LEU A 284 -18.81 12.89 4.27
CA LEU A 284 -19.89 13.24 3.37
C LEU A 284 -20.94 12.12 3.39
N ARG A 285 -22.17 12.41 3.80
CA ARG A 285 -23.23 11.40 3.86
C ARG A 285 -24.06 11.42 2.58
N VAL A 286 -24.18 10.27 1.92
CA VAL A 286 -24.88 10.11 0.64
C VAL A 286 -26.26 9.47 0.84
N GLY A 287 -26.36 8.51 1.76
CA GLY A 287 -27.61 7.85 2.12
C GLY A 287 -27.66 7.44 3.59
N ASP A 288 -28.85 7.06 4.05
CA ASP A 288 -29.11 6.67 5.45
C ASP A 288 -29.03 5.14 5.68
N ALA A 289 -28.80 4.36 4.63
CA ALA A 289 -28.62 2.92 4.75
C ALA A 289 -27.35 2.59 5.56
N ALA A 290 -27.41 1.48 6.32
CA ALA A 290 -26.25 0.99 7.05
C ALA A 290 -25.13 0.58 6.09
N THR A 291 -23.91 1.01 6.38
CA THR A 291 -22.72 0.57 5.65
C THR A 291 -22.43 -0.89 5.99
N ALA A 292 -22.28 -1.73 4.96
CA ALA A 292 -21.95 -3.14 5.09
C ALA A 292 -20.49 -3.42 4.70
N THR A 293 -19.94 -2.69 3.73
CA THR A 293 -18.56 -2.85 3.27
C THR A 293 -17.90 -1.50 3.03
N TRP A 294 -16.57 -1.52 2.97
CA TRP A 294 -15.73 -0.34 2.79
C TRP A 294 -14.71 -0.60 1.70
N GLU A 295 -14.45 0.42 0.87
CA GLU A 295 -13.37 0.40 -0.12
C GLU A 295 -12.62 1.73 -0.12
N LEU A 296 -11.37 1.74 -0.60
CA LEU A 296 -10.59 2.96 -0.73
C LEU A 296 -11.11 3.78 -1.91
N ALA A 297 -11.28 5.09 -1.74
CA ALA A 297 -11.62 5.99 -2.83
C ALA A 297 -10.39 6.22 -3.72
N LEU A 298 -10.46 5.71 -4.95
CA LEU A 298 -9.37 5.77 -5.92
C LEU A 298 -9.59 6.87 -6.95
N ARG A 299 -8.51 7.48 -7.41
CA ARG A 299 -8.45 8.38 -8.58
C ARG A 299 -8.07 7.59 -9.85
N PRO A 300 -8.28 8.15 -11.05
CA PRO A 300 -7.83 7.52 -12.29
C PRO A 300 -6.36 7.08 -12.21
N GLY A 301 -6.05 5.91 -12.78
CA GLY A 301 -4.70 5.32 -12.79
C GLY A 301 -4.26 4.61 -11.50
N GLN A 302 -4.93 4.85 -10.36
CA GLN A 302 -4.61 4.20 -9.08
C GLN A 302 -5.13 2.76 -9.02
N ASP A 303 -4.28 1.83 -8.60
CA ASP A 303 -4.61 0.41 -8.47
C ASP A 303 -4.25 -0.10 -7.07
N PRO A 304 -5.23 -0.55 -6.24
CA PRO A 304 -4.99 -0.94 -4.87
C PRO A 304 -4.07 -2.16 -4.74
N ARG A 305 -3.92 -2.97 -5.80
CA ARG A 305 -2.99 -4.11 -5.82
C ARG A 305 -1.53 -3.66 -5.70
N LEU A 306 -1.23 -2.43 -6.11
CA LEU A 306 0.10 -1.85 -6.00
C LEU A 306 0.43 -1.37 -4.58
N LEU A 307 -0.53 -1.35 -3.65
CA LEU A 307 -0.26 -0.92 -2.28
C LEU A 307 0.56 -1.98 -1.52
N GLY A 308 1.62 -1.53 -0.86
CA GLY A 308 2.39 -2.30 0.09
C GLY A 308 1.71 -2.42 1.46
N ALA A 309 2.43 -2.99 2.42
CA ALA A 309 1.91 -3.25 3.76
C ALA A 309 1.46 -1.96 4.45
N SER A 310 0.14 -1.84 4.66
CA SER A 310 -0.53 -0.67 5.24
C SER A 310 -0.36 0.63 4.45
N GLU A 311 0.05 0.55 3.19
CA GLU A 311 0.05 1.71 2.28
C GLU A 311 -1.37 2.02 1.82
N TYR A 312 -1.61 3.26 1.44
CA TYR A 312 -2.86 3.75 0.87
C TYR A 312 -2.57 4.86 -0.13
N TYR A 313 -3.51 5.05 -1.05
CA TYR A 313 -3.63 6.31 -1.78
C TYR A 313 -4.40 7.30 -0.90
N GLY A 314 -3.91 8.53 -0.82
CA GLY A 314 -4.52 9.58 0.01
C GLY A 314 -4.33 10.95 -0.62
N PHE A 315 -5.17 11.90 -0.19
CA PHE A 315 -4.97 13.31 -0.53
C PHE A 315 -3.97 13.92 0.45
N THR A 316 -3.11 14.81 -0.04
CA THR A 316 -2.09 15.49 0.76
C THR A 316 -2.65 16.76 1.37
N VAL A 317 -2.17 17.10 2.57
CA VAL A 317 -2.48 18.33 3.32
C VAL A 317 -1.18 18.92 3.85
N ASP A 318 -1.01 20.21 3.65
CA ASP A 318 0.13 21.05 4.07
C ASP A 318 -0.32 22.31 4.84
N SER A 319 -1.57 22.75 4.68
CA SER A 319 -2.15 23.90 5.39
C SER A 319 -2.79 23.53 6.73
N GLY A 320 -2.75 22.25 7.12
CA GLY A 320 -3.56 21.71 8.22
C GLY A 320 -5.09 21.69 7.97
N THR A 321 -5.51 21.91 6.72
CA THR A 321 -6.92 21.94 6.32
C THR A 321 -7.18 20.94 5.18
N GLY A 322 -8.20 20.11 5.32
CA GLY A 322 -8.74 19.30 4.23
C GLY A 322 -10.02 19.91 3.68
N ALA A 323 -10.37 19.55 2.45
CA ALA A 323 -11.61 19.99 1.82
C ALA A 323 -12.31 18.85 1.08
N PHE A 324 -13.65 18.92 1.05
CA PHE A 324 -14.48 18.24 0.07
C PHE A 324 -15.04 19.26 -0.90
N LEU A 325 -14.92 18.99 -2.19
CA LEU A 325 -15.41 19.86 -3.25
C LEU A 325 -15.97 19.05 -4.44
N ASP A 326 -16.90 19.65 -5.17
CA ASP A 326 -17.33 19.12 -6.47
C ASP A 326 -16.20 19.25 -7.49
N ALA A 327 -16.09 18.29 -8.40
CA ALA A 327 -15.09 18.33 -9.47
C ALA A 327 -15.15 19.59 -10.35
N ALA A 328 -16.30 20.26 -10.49
CA ALA A 328 -16.40 21.52 -11.22
C ALA A 328 -15.78 22.72 -10.47
N ALA A 329 -15.63 22.63 -9.15
CA ALA A 329 -15.09 23.71 -8.32
C ALA A 329 -13.55 23.73 -8.27
N THR A 330 -12.87 22.69 -8.75
CA THR A 330 -11.40 22.61 -8.72
C THR A 330 -10.74 23.71 -9.54
N THR A 331 -11.22 23.97 -10.76
CA THR A 331 -10.69 25.03 -11.63
C THR A 331 -10.91 26.42 -11.05
N ALA A 332 -12.06 26.65 -10.42
CA ALA A 332 -12.34 27.94 -9.76
C ALA A 332 -11.43 28.16 -8.54
N LEU A 333 -11.15 27.10 -7.77
CA LEU A 333 -10.22 27.17 -6.64
C LEU A 333 -8.76 27.32 -7.08
N ALA A 334 -8.36 26.69 -8.18
CA ALA A 334 -7.04 26.86 -8.79
C ALA A 334 -6.82 28.34 -9.20
N ALA A 335 -7.77 28.91 -9.95
CA ALA A 335 -7.73 30.33 -10.32
C ALA A 335 -7.75 31.29 -9.11
N TYR A 336 -8.36 30.89 -7.99
CA TYR A 336 -8.29 31.62 -6.73
C TYR A 336 -6.87 31.61 -6.12
N GLN A 337 -6.19 30.46 -6.16
CA GLN A 337 -4.84 30.29 -5.60
C GLN A 337 -3.79 31.09 -6.37
N ASP A 338 -3.98 31.22 -7.69
CA ASP A 338 -3.10 31.98 -8.60
C ASP A 338 -3.34 33.50 -8.59
N ALA A 339 -4.40 33.98 -7.94
CA ALA A 339 -4.75 35.39 -7.96
C ALA A 339 -3.79 36.22 -7.08
N ASP A 340 -3.13 37.22 -7.70
CA ASP A 340 -2.27 38.20 -7.02
C ASP A 340 -3.05 39.12 -6.04
N ASP A 341 -4.38 39.22 -6.19
CA ASP A 341 -5.26 40.08 -5.41
C ASP A 341 -6.32 39.25 -4.64
N ALA A 342 -6.12 39.16 -3.33
CA ALA A 342 -6.97 38.38 -2.42
C ALA A 342 -8.44 38.87 -2.39
N GLU A 343 -8.70 40.17 -2.61
CA GLU A 343 -10.06 40.75 -2.52
C GLU A 343 -10.91 40.37 -3.75
N GLN A 344 -10.27 40.17 -4.90
CA GLN A 344 -10.93 39.71 -6.13
C GLN A 344 -11.10 38.18 -6.14
N ALA A 345 -10.22 37.46 -5.47
CA ALA A 345 -10.26 36.02 -5.30
C ALA A 345 -11.40 35.59 -4.36
N GLU A 346 -11.57 36.25 -3.21
CA GLU A 346 -12.58 35.90 -2.19
C GLU A 346 -14.03 35.92 -2.73
N ALA A 347 -14.28 36.67 -3.80
CA ALA A 347 -15.56 36.73 -4.50
C ALA A 347 -15.92 35.47 -5.33
N THR A 348 -14.99 34.52 -5.51
CA THR A 348 -15.13 33.37 -6.43
C THR A 348 -15.52 32.06 -5.73
N ILE A 349 -15.33 31.97 -4.41
CA ILE A 349 -15.75 30.81 -3.62
C ILE A 349 -16.96 31.24 -2.79
N PRO A 350 -18.17 30.70 -3.02
CA PRO A 350 -19.33 31.01 -2.18
C PRO A 350 -19.12 30.41 -0.78
N THR A 351 -18.44 31.13 0.10
CA THR A 351 -18.19 30.73 1.49
C THR A 351 -19.36 31.12 2.41
N GLY A 352 -20.45 31.65 1.87
CA GLY A 352 -21.47 32.36 2.65
C GLY A 352 -22.91 31.83 2.61
N GLU A 353 -23.32 31.01 1.64
CA GLU A 353 -24.71 30.51 1.59
C GLU A 353 -24.78 29.02 1.29
N GLU A 354 -25.29 28.25 2.25
CA GLU A 354 -25.55 26.83 2.03
C GLU A 354 -26.63 26.62 0.97
N PRO A 355 -26.42 25.69 0.02
CA PRO A 355 -25.30 24.76 -0.07
C PRO A 355 -24.13 25.27 -0.93
N ALA A 356 -22.90 24.99 -0.49
CA ALA A 356 -21.64 25.40 -1.12
C ALA A 356 -21.04 24.28 -1.99
N GLU A 357 -20.20 24.61 -2.96
CA GLU A 357 -19.52 23.64 -3.84
C GLU A 357 -18.17 23.16 -3.28
N LEU A 358 -17.74 23.76 -2.16
CA LEU A 358 -16.55 23.43 -1.40
C LEU A 358 -16.83 23.60 0.11
N LEU A 359 -16.40 22.63 0.91
CA LEU A 359 -16.41 22.71 2.37
C LEU A 359 -15.04 22.29 2.93
N THR A 360 -14.50 23.10 3.84
CA THR A 360 -13.23 22.84 4.51
C THR A 360 -13.42 22.27 5.91
N TYR A 361 -12.43 21.52 6.40
CA TYR A 361 -12.40 20.95 7.74
C TYR A 361 -10.95 20.81 8.24
N PRO A 362 -10.70 20.86 9.56
CA PRO A 362 -9.36 20.63 10.11
C PRO A 362 -8.86 19.21 9.83
N SER A 363 -7.59 19.05 9.44
CA SER A 363 -6.98 17.74 9.14
C SER A 363 -6.44 16.99 10.37
N GLY A 364 -7.09 17.15 11.53
CA GLY A 364 -6.70 16.48 12.76
C GLY A 364 -5.36 16.97 13.32
N ARG A 365 -4.27 16.21 13.10
CA ARG A 365 -2.91 16.55 13.60
C ARG A 365 -2.15 17.52 12.69
N GLY A 366 -2.71 17.89 11.54
CA GLY A 366 -2.12 18.85 10.60
C GLY A 366 -1.68 18.16 9.32
N ASP A 367 -0.43 18.37 8.93
CA ASP A 367 0.07 17.98 7.61
C ASP A 367 0.21 16.46 7.47
N GLY A 368 0.00 15.95 6.26
CA GLY A 368 0.09 14.53 5.98
C GLY A 368 -0.62 14.10 4.72
N SER A 369 -0.77 12.79 4.56
CA SER A 369 -1.58 12.17 3.51
C SER A 369 -2.68 11.33 4.15
N TYR A 370 -3.92 11.51 3.71
CA TYR A 370 -5.10 10.93 4.35
C TYR A 370 -5.92 10.11 3.35
N PRO A 371 -6.27 8.84 3.66
CA PRO A 371 -7.13 8.05 2.81
C PRO A 371 -8.59 8.52 2.92
N VAL A 372 -9.33 8.36 1.84
CA VAL A 372 -10.78 8.48 1.84
C VAL A 372 -11.39 7.11 1.63
N TRP A 373 -12.34 6.72 2.47
CA TRP A 373 -13.03 5.44 2.42
C TRP A 373 -14.47 5.62 1.97
N ILE A 374 -14.93 4.76 1.07
CA ILE A 374 -16.31 4.73 0.57
C ILE A 374 -17.05 3.64 1.31
N GLY A 375 -18.14 4.01 1.99
CA GLY A 375 -19.08 3.05 2.56
C GLY A 375 -20.07 2.58 1.52
N ARG A 376 -20.34 1.27 1.48
CA ARG A 376 -21.37 0.67 0.64
C ARG A 376 -22.40 -0.09 1.48
N ASP A 377 -23.67 0.02 1.12
CA ASP A 377 -24.72 -0.79 1.71
C ASP A 377 -24.69 -2.24 1.18
N ALA A 378 -25.57 -3.10 1.71
CA ALA A 378 -25.65 -4.51 1.30
C ALA A 378 -26.04 -4.72 -0.18
N ALA A 379 -26.61 -3.71 -0.84
CA ALA A 379 -26.92 -3.73 -2.27
C ALA A 379 -25.80 -3.12 -3.12
N GLY A 380 -24.71 -2.65 -2.50
CA GLY A 380 -23.58 -2.01 -3.17
C GLY A 380 -23.75 -0.50 -3.40
N GLY A 381 -24.83 0.12 -2.93
CA GLY A 381 -25.07 1.56 -3.02
C GLY A 381 -24.13 2.37 -2.11
N VAL A 382 -23.67 3.54 -2.57
CA VAL A 382 -22.78 4.40 -1.77
C VAL A 382 -23.56 5.03 -0.61
N THR A 383 -23.09 4.81 0.62
CA THR A 383 -23.68 5.40 1.84
C THR A 383 -22.97 6.67 2.27
N CYS A 384 -21.64 6.72 2.14
CA CYS A 384 -20.83 7.87 2.54
C CYS A 384 -19.39 7.82 1.97
N PHE A 385 -18.71 8.96 2.05
CA PHE A 385 -17.25 9.07 1.94
C PHE A 385 -16.69 9.55 3.27
N ILE A 386 -15.62 8.94 3.76
CA ILE A 386 -14.96 9.31 5.02
C ILE A 386 -13.48 9.59 4.77
N ALA A 387 -13.06 10.84 4.93
CA ALA A 387 -11.65 11.20 5.04
C ALA A 387 -11.16 10.85 6.44
N ASP A 388 -10.27 9.86 6.55
CA ASP A 388 -9.70 9.38 7.82
C ASP A 388 -8.41 10.13 8.14
N MET A 389 -8.39 10.89 9.24
CA MET A 389 -7.22 11.68 9.67
C MET A 389 -6.14 10.81 10.34
N ARG A 390 -6.27 9.48 10.27
CA ARG A 390 -5.28 8.48 10.71
C ARG A 390 -4.91 8.59 12.18
N LEU A 391 -5.78 9.20 12.99
CA LEU A 391 -5.49 9.56 14.38
C LEU A 391 -5.37 8.32 15.29
N LEU A 392 -6.15 7.28 15.01
CA LEU A 392 -6.25 6.10 15.87
C LEU A 392 -5.01 5.19 15.80
N GLY A 393 -4.19 5.29 14.77
CA GLY A 393 -3.01 4.44 14.59
C GLY A 393 -3.36 2.98 14.23
N ARG A 394 -2.64 2.01 14.80
CA ARG A 394 -2.77 0.57 14.52
C ARG A 394 -3.27 -0.19 15.76
N GLY A 395 -3.71 -1.44 15.57
CA GLY A 395 -4.11 -2.33 16.67
C GLY A 395 -5.34 -1.82 17.42
N VAL A 396 -6.31 -1.27 16.68
CA VAL A 396 -7.45 -0.57 17.25
C VAL A 396 -8.54 -1.55 17.66
N GLU A 397 -9.10 -1.31 18.84
CA GLU A 397 -10.19 -2.04 19.46
C GLU A 397 -11.26 -1.03 19.91
N VAL A 398 -12.50 -1.23 19.48
CA VAL A 398 -13.64 -0.46 20.03
C VAL A 398 -13.99 -1.09 21.37
N LEU A 399 -13.88 -0.30 22.44
CA LEU A 399 -14.25 -0.71 23.78
C LEU A 399 -15.76 -0.64 23.86
N GLU A 400 -16.43 -1.78 24.00
CA GLU A 400 -17.89 -1.79 24.10
C GLU A 400 -18.37 -0.85 25.23
N PRO A 401 -19.26 0.11 24.93
CA PRO A 401 -20.34 0.41 25.84
C PRO A 401 -21.38 -0.71 25.69
N SER A 402 -21.91 -1.25 26.79
CA SER A 402 -22.91 -2.32 26.79
C SER A 402 -23.91 -2.21 25.63
N GLY A 403 -23.77 -3.10 24.64
CA GLY A 403 -24.73 -3.38 23.57
C GLY A 403 -24.57 -2.58 22.27
N VAL A 404 -23.61 -2.95 21.41
CA VAL A 404 -23.75 -2.86 19.94
C VAL A 404 -22.95 -4.00 19.30
N GLU A 405 -23.61 -4.91 18.58
CA GLU A 405 -22.97 -5.96 17.79
C GLU A 405 -22.17 -5.37 16.62
N THR A 406 -20.93 -5.82 16.46
CA THR A 406 -20.03 -5.43 15.36
C THR A 406 -20.26 -6.35 14.16
N ALA A 407 -20.61 -5.79 12.99
CA ALA A 407 -20.71 -6.56 11.76
C ALA A 407 -19.31 -6.91 11.21
N ALA A 408 -19.13 -8.16 10.78
CA ALA A 408 -17.90 -8.63 10.17
C ALA A 408 -17.75 -8.07 8.74
N LEU A 409 -16.59 -7.45 8.47
CA LEU A 409 -16.19 -6.95 7.16
C LEU A 409 -15.96 -8.11 6.19
N LEU A 410 -16.73 -8.14 5.10
CA LEU A 410 -16.38 -8.92 3.91
C LEU A 410 -15.59 -8.01 2.95
N PRO A 411 -14.44 -8.46 2.41
CA PRO A 411 -13.75 -7.71 1.37
C PRO A 411 -14.61 -7.69 0.11
N GLY A 412 -15.05 -6.50 -0.31
CA GLY A 412 -15.57 -6.30 -1.64
C GLY A 412 -14.41 -6.30 -2.63
N THR A 413 -14.56 -7.03 -3.74
CA THR A 413 -13.63 -6.95 -4.87
C THR A 413 -13.97 -5.68 -5.66
N PRO A 414 -13.11 -4.64 -5.69
CA PRO A 414 -13.38 -3.47 -6.51
C PRO A 414 -13.37 -3.83 -7.99
N ALA A 415 -14.16 -3.12 -8.78
CA ALA A 415 -14.08 -3.20 -10.24
C ALA A 415 -12.71 -2.69 -10.71
N LEU A 416 -12.02 -3.50 -11.51
CA LEU A 416 -10.66 -3.21 -11.98
C LEU A 416 -10.69 -2.14 -13.10
N PRO A 417 -9.80 -1.14 -13.08
CA PRO A 417 -9.64 -0.23 -14.20
C PRO A 417 -8.99 -0.93 -15.40
N GLU A 418 -9.46 -0.66 -16.62
CA GLU A 418 -8.80 -1.11 -17.86
C GLU A 418 -7.48 -0.35 -18.08
N ARG A 419 -6.41 -1.08 -18.45
CA ARG A 419 -5.10 -0.51 -18.82
C ARG A 419 -4.75 -0.86 -20.26
N ALA A 420 -3.98 0.02 -20.89
CA ALA A 420 -3.40 -0.23 -22.19
C ALA A 420 -2.34 -1.35 -22.09
N PRO A 421 -2.31 -2.31 -23.04
CA PRO A 421 -1.39 -3.44 -22.98
C PRO A 421 0.05 -2.98 -23.24
N VAL A 422 0.97 -3.37 -22.35
CA VAL A 422 2.42 -3.26 -22.54
C VAL A 422 2.99 -4.68 -22.68
N GLN A 423 3.97 -4.89 -23.56
CA GLN A 423 4.52 -6.22 -23.81
C GLN A 423 5.58 -6.56 -22.74
N PRO A 424 5.36 -7.57 -21.85
CA PRO A 424 6.29 -7.90 -20.78
C PRO A 424 7.58 -8.51 -21.34
N ARG A 425 8.69 -8.37 -20.59
CA ARG A 425 9.97 -9.01 -20.90
C ARG A 425 10.26 -10.17 -19.93
N PRO A 426 11.06 -11.17 -20.33
CA PRO A 426 11.52 -12.19 -19.39
C PRO A 426 12.22 -11.58 -18.18
N PHE A 427 12.12 -12.26 -17.04
CA PHE A 427 12.83 -11.87 -15.82
C PHE A 427 14.35 -11.79 -16.06
N SER A 428 15.00 -10.78 -15.50
CA SER A 428 16.46 -10.61 -15.46
C SER A 428 16.82 -9.91 -14.16
N SER A 429 17.36 -10.64 -13.20
CA SER A 429 17.89 -10.07 -11.97
C SER A 429 19.15 -9.27 -12.25
N GLN A 430 19.99 -9.70 -13.20
CA GLN A 430 21.24 -9.03 -13.54
C GLN A 430 21.00 -7.56 -13.90
N THR A 431 20.12 -7.27 -14.86
CA THR A 431 19.87 -5.90 -15.31
C THR A 431 19.28 -5.03 -14.19
N VAL A 432 18.41 -5.62 -13.36
CA VAL A 432 17.80 -4.92 -12.23
C VAL A 432 18.86 -4.61 -11.15
N LEU A 433 19.76 -5.55 -10.89
CA LEU A 433 20.76 -5.45 -9.83
C LEU A 433 21.99 -4.63 -10.24
N GLU A 434 22.35 -4.62 -11.52
CA GLU A 434 23.33 -3.67 -12.06
C GLU A 434 22.85 -2.23 -11.84
N PHE A 435 21.63 -1.89 -12.29
CA PHE A 435 21.04 -0.57 -12.03
C PHE A 435 20.96 -0.24 -10.53
N PHE A 436 20.56 -1.23 -9.73
CA PHE A 436 20.45 -1.07 -8.28
C PHE A 436 21.80 -0.75 -7.63
N ASN A 437 22.85 -1.51 -7.96
CA ASN A 437 24.17 -1.30 -7.40
C ASN A 437 24.77 0.04 -7.86
N ASP A 438 24.67 0.37 -9.15
CA ASP A 438 25.15 1.65 -9.68
C ASP A 438 24.47 2.85 -8.99
N THR A 439 23.15 2.76 -8.79
CA THR A 439 22.38 3.80 -8.12
C THR A 439 22.70 3.87 -6.63
N ALA A 440 22.85 2.73 -5.95
CA ALA A 440 23.20 2.67 -4.54
C ALA A 440 24.61 3.23 -4.29
N ASP A 441 25.58 2.90 -5.13
CA ASP A 441 26.96 3.40 -5.02
C ASP A 441 27.03 4.91 -5.26
N ALA A 442 26.34 5.41 -6.30
CA ALA A 442 26.24 6.84 -6.56
C ALA A 442 25.58 7.61 -5.39
N GLN A 443 24.56 7.02 -4.77
CA GLN A 443 23.90 7.60 -3.59
C GLN A 443 24.80 7.59 -2.37
N ALA A 444 25.49 6.47 -2.10
CA ALA A 444 26.44 6.36 -1.00
C ALA A 444 27.57 7.37 -1.14
N GLU A 445 28.11 7.56 -2.36
CA GLU A 445 29.14 8.56 -2.64
C GLU A 445 28.63 9.99 -2.45
N PHE A 446 27.45 10.32 -3.00
CA PHE A 446 26.83 11.64 -2.81
C PHE A 446 26.61 11.95 -1.34
N TRP A 447 26.11 10.97 -0.58
CA TRP A 447 25.80 11.14 0.83
C TRP A 447 27.06 11.26 1.70
N ALA A 448 28.12 10.49 1.37
CA ALA A 448 29.44 10.63 2.01
C ALA A 448 30.03 12.03 1.79
N ARG A 449 29.96 12.57 0.56
CA ARG A 449 30.43 13.93 0.25
C ARG A 449 29.64 15.00 1.01
N ARG A 450 28.34 14.83 1.21
CA ARG A 450 27.49 15.80 1.92
C ARG A 450 27.74 15.80 3.44
N MET A 451 28.15 14.67 4.01
CA MET A 451 28.40 14.51 5.45
C MET A 451 29.83 14.84 5.88
N GLY A 452 30.71 15.25 4.96
CA GLY A 452 32.03 15.79 5.29
C GLY A 452 33.02 14.78 5.87
N HIS A 453 33.04 13.56 5.33
CA HIS A 453 34.12 12.59 5.59
C HIS A 453 35.21 12.67 4.53
#